data_AF-A0A4Z0PDM3-F1
#
_entry.id   AF-A0A4Z0PDM3-F1
#
_cell.length_a   1.000
_cell.length_b   1.000
_cell.length_c   1.000
_cell.angle_alpha   90.00
_cell.angle_beta   90.00
_cell.angle_gamma   90.00
#
_symmetry.space_group_name_H-M   'P 1'
#
loop_
_entity.id
_entity.type
_entity.pdbx_description
1 polymer ?
#
loop_
_entity_poly.entity_id
_entity_poly.type
_entity_poly.pdbx_seq_one_letter_code
_entity_poly.pdbx_strand_id
1 'polypeptide(L)' 'MLSKQIPLGIYEKALPAGECWLERLTLAKELGFDFVERSVDAPDA' A
#
# COMPACT_ATOMS: atom_id res chain seq x y z
N MET A 1 1.36 27.59 9.96
CA MET A 1 0.52 26.42 10.33
C MET A 1 1.42 25.21 10.29
N LEU A 2 1.66 24.51 11.40
CA LEU A 2 2.32 23.21 11.33
C LEU A 2 1.30 22.21 10.78
N SER A 3 1.38 21.92 9.48
CA SER A 3 0.70 20.77 8.89
C SER A 3 1.31 19.52 9.52
N LYS A 4 0.62 18.95 10.50
CA LYS A 4 1.00 17.68 11.10
C LYS A 4 0.85 16.62 10.02
N GLN A 5 1.96 16.02 9.58
CA GLN A 5 1.92 14.97 8.58
C GLN A 5 1.24 13.76 9.21
N ILE A 6 0.09 13.38 8.65
CA ILE A 6 -0.66 12.18 9.06
C ILE A 6 -0.31 11.12 8.02
N PRO A 7 0.44 10.07 8.38
CA PRO A 7 0.77 9.02 7.43
C PRO A 7 -0.50 8.30 7.01
N LEU A 8 -0.80 8.30 5.71
CA LEU A 8 -1.95 7.62 5.14
C LEU A 8 -1.47 6.35 4.43
N GLY A 9 -1.99 5.19 4.86
CA GLY A 9 -1.65 3.90 4.27
C GLY A 9 -2.74 3.38 3.32
N ILE A 10 -2.33 2.48 2.42
CA ILE A 10 -3.24 1.67 1.60
C ILE A 10 -3.09 0.19 1.93
N TYR A 11 -4.19 -0.54 1.94
CA TYR A 11 -4.18 -1.97 2.20
C TYR A 11 -3.78 -2.78 0.95
N GLU A 12 -3.03 -3.87 1.12
CA GLU A 12 -2.50 -4.68 0.01
C GLU A 12 -3.59 -5.08 -0.99
N LYS A 13 -4.75 -5.54 -0.51
CA LYS A 13 -5.82 -6.05 -1.37
C LYS A 13 -6.56 -4.94 -2.14
N ALA A 14 -6.28 -3.66 -1.86
CA ALA A 14 -6.76 -2.53 -2.65
C ALA A 14 -5.89 -2.24 -3.89
N LEU A 15 -4.70 -2.84 -3.97
CA LEU A 15 -3.79 -2.74 -5.11
C LEU A 15 -3.89 -4.00 -5.99
N PRO A 16 -3.51 -3.92 -7.29
CA PRO A 16 -3.49 -5.09 -8.17
C PRO A 16 -2.72 -6.26 -7.55
N ALA A 17 -3.25 -7.47 -7.72
CA ALA A 17 -2.57 -8.70 -7.32
C ALA A 17 -1.37 -8.93 -8.24
N GLY A 18 -0.18 -9.05 -7.66
CA GLY A 18 1.06 -9.29 -8.38
C GLY A 18 2.19 -9.65 -7.42
N GLU A 19 3.14 -10.45 -7.89
CA GLU A 19 4.25 -10.97 -7.06
C GLU A 19 5.31 -9.89 -6.75
N CYS A 20 5.34 -8.80 -7.55
CA CYS A 20 6.37 -7.77 -7.46
C CYS A 20 5.99 -6.65 -6.47
N TRP A 21 6.59 -6.69 -5.28
CA TRP A 21 6.43 -5.64 -4.27
C TRP A 21 6.94 -4.27 -4.71
N LEU A 22 7.95 -4.20 -5.58
CA LEU A 22 8.50 -2.93 -6.07
C LEU A 22 7.47 -2.14 -6.87
N GLU A 23 6.75 -2.80 -7.77
CA GLU A 23 5.70 -2.17 -8.58
C GLU A 23 4.54 -1.73 -7.70
N ARG A 24 4.17 -2.56 -6.72
CA ARG A 24 3.10 -2.24 -5.76
C ARG A 24 3.44 -1.02 -4.89
N LEU A 25 4.67 -0.93 -4.39
CA LEU A 25 5.13 0.23 -3.62
C LEU A 25 5.27 1.49 -4.48
N THR A 26 5.68 1.34 -5.75
CA THR A 26 5.73 2.45 -6.71
C THR A 26 4.33 3.00 -6.95
N LEU A 27 3.36 2.13 -7.21
CA LEU A 27 1.96 2.51 -7.39
C LEU A 27 1.38 3.20 -6.15
N ALA A 28 1.64 2.67 -4.94
CA ALA A 28 1.18 3.30 -3.70
C ALA A 28 1.73 4.73 -3.54
N LYS A 29 3.01 4.94 -3.91
CA LYS A 29 3.62 6.27 -3.91
C LYS A 29 3.00 7.19 -4.96
N GLU A 30 2.71 6.70 -6.16
CA GLU A 30 2.03 7.48 -7.23
C GLU A 30 0.61 7.88 -6.82
N LEU A 31 -0.08 7.06 -6.03
CA LEU A 31 -1.39 7.33 -5.47
C LEU A 31 -1.36 8.27 -4.24
N GLY A 32 -0.17 8.63 -3.75
CA GLY A 32 -0.02 9.55 -2.61
C GLY A 32 -0.13 8.90 -1.23
N PHE A 33 0.03 7.58 -1.13
CA PHE A 33 0.09 6.88 0.15
C PHE A 33 1.53 6.83 0.68
N ASP A 34 1.67 6.92 2.00
CA ASP A 34 2.96 6.86 2.70
C ASP A 34 3.44 5.42 2.91
N PHE A 35 2.52 4.45 3.03
CA PHE A 35 2.85 3.05 3.25
C PHE A 35 1.79 2.08 2.71
N VAL A 36 2.18 0.82 2.55
CA VAL A 36 1.28 -0.28 2.19
C VAL A 36 1.20 -1.27 3.36
N GLU A 37 -0.01 -1.58 3.82
CA GLU A 37 -0.23 -2.64 4.81
C GLU A 37 -0.31 -3.99 4.11
N ARG A 38 0.66 -4.86 4.38
CA ARG A 38 0.72 -6.22 3.83
C ARG A 38 -0.29 -7.13 4.51
N SER A 39 -1.01 -7.90 3.72
CA SER A 39 -1.88 -8.96 4.21
C SER A 39 -1.14 -10.30 4.24
N VAL A 40 -1.32 -11.04 5.34
CA VAL A 40 -0.78 -12.40 5.49
C VAL A 40 -1.95 -13.31 5.84
N ASP A 41 -2.82 -13.52 4.86
CA ASP A 41 -3.93 -14.45 4.94
C ASP A 41 -3.51 -15.83 4.44
N ALA A 42 -4.32 -16.84 4.77
CA ALA A 42 -4.30 -18.07 4.00
C ALA A 42 -4.62 -17.73 2.53
N PRO A 43 -3.99 -18.41 1.55
CA PRO A 43 -4.37 -18.24 0.16
C PRO A 43 -5.87 -18.50 0.02
N ASP A 44 -6.59 -17.58 -0.64
CA ASP A 44 -7.97 -17.82 -1.06
C ASP A 44 -7.98 -19.14 -1.85
N ALA A 45 -8.68 -20.14 -1.29
CA ALA A 45 -8.72 -21.52 -1.79
C ALA A 45 -9.54 -21.66 -3.07
#